data_AF-A0A1F5HSG8-F1
#
_entry.id   AF-A0A1F5HSG8-F1
#
_cell.length_a   1.000
_cell.length_b   1.000
_cell.length_c   1.000
_cell.angle_alpha   90.00
_cell.angle_beta   90.00
_cell.angle_gamma   90.00
#
_symmetry.space_group_name_H-M   'P 1'
#
loop_
_entity.id
_entity.type
_entity.pdbx_description
1 polymer ?
#
loop_
_entity_poly.entity_id
_entity_poly.type
_entity_poly.pdbx_seq_one_letter_code
_entity_poly.pdbx_strand_id
1 'polypeptide(L)'
;MKDLFWVVLAVFSFIQLGLVADYYLIAKRKVGFKPAVYFGLGVGVITILNMFASMVSIPLDNYAAFAVFFAVCLPFVFDRRLAKDCFSAVADWVAAIGKNRLLTGAFLAFVAVIVIYTFGHVPWGDDAYERWLAKAGAFYLDGRMTSYSLYLSEPADDPNLWPITVSWLYRFIGEPGEFWSQTLQVAVFVLIIFEFARRVTILKSGIKLFWLIILALTPMLWNYVVLPEYSGNADLFLSFYFILAFGALVSGEIIYAALFFGLAVLTKNDAIPALATLFVLIPLLALNQKDRKPFLAAAALGLAIFIFNIIWKMHFDLGNRFLQRDIGEVLAQRPFFAYQKYALMAYREEFRNVAHWGAGWLVIFFVFVTKFGTILKNRLIFTAFLIFGVQLVAYMAVWYLAVPDHATEIATNIHRLLLGIYPAMLLVCAFVFLKKTSK
;
A
#
# COMPACT_ATOMS: atom_id res chain seq x y z
N MET A 1 14.07 10.35 23.97
CA MET A 1 14.76 11.23 22.99
C MET A 1 15.71 10.47 22.08
N LYS A 2 16.53 9.54 22.59
CA LYS A 2 17.44 8.73 21.76
C LYS A 2 16.69 7.83 20.76
N ASP A 3 15.61 7.20 21.19
CA ASP A 3 14.90 6.23 20.33
C ASP A 3 14.14 6.91 19.19
N LEU A 4 13.60 8.10 19.44
CA LEU A 4 12.96 8.92 18.40
C LEU A 4 13.93 9.26 17.26
N PHE A 5 15.19 9.53 17.57
CA PHE A 5 16.22 9.79 16.56
C PHE A 5 16.46 8.55 15.68
N TRP A 6 16.55 7.36 16.27
CA TRP A 6 16.73 6.11 15.54
C TRP A 6 15.54 5.76 14.66
N VAL A 7 14.32 6.00 15.13
CA VAL A 7 13.09 5.81 14.34
C VAL A 7 13.07 6.73 13.13
N VAL A 8 13.40 8.00 13.33
CA VAL A 8 13.48 8.98 12.24
C VAL A 8 14.51 8.52 11.22
N LEU A 9 15.71 8.10 11.65
CA LEU A 9 16.73 7.55 10.76
C LEU A 9 16.25 6.31 9.99
N ALA A 10 15.55 5.39 10.63
CA ALA A 10 15.00 4.21 9.98
C ALA A 10 13.98 4.60 8.89
N VAL A 11 13.07 5.54 9.17
CA VAL A 11 12.11 6.04 8.18
C VAL A 11 12.83 6.74 7.02
N PHE A 12 13.85 7.55 7.32
CA PHE A 12 14.68 8.20 6.31
C PHE A 12 15.44 7.18 5.45
N SER A 13 15.87 6.05 6.02
CA SER A 13 16.55 4.99 5.26
C SER A 13 15.70 4.47 4.10
N PHE A 14 14.38 4.32 4.30
CA PHE A 14 13.44 3.94 3.23
C PHE A 14 13.38 5.01 2.15
N ILE A 15 13.17 6.28 2.52
CA ILE A 15 13.09 7.38 1.56
C ILE A 15 14.39 7.47 0.74
N GLN A 16 15.53 7.36 1.42
CA GLN A 16 16.83 7.47 0.79
C GLN A 16 17.10 6.32 -0.19
N LEU A 17 16.84 5.08 0.22
CA LEU A 17 17.00 3.91 -0.63
C LEU A 17 16.08 3.98 -1.85
N GLY A 18 14.82 4.36 -1.66
CA GLY A 18 13.89 4.50 -2.77
C GLY A 18 14.21 5.64 -3.72
N LEU A 19 14.79 6.75 -3.22
CA LEU A 19 15.30 7.82 -4.07
C LEU A 19 16.46 7.33 -4.94
N VAL A 20 17.43 6.62 -4.35
CA VAL A 20 18.55 6.02 -5.08
C VAL A 20 18.05 5.03 -6.14
N ALA A 21 17.13 4.14 -5.76
CA ALA A 21 16.51 3.19 -6.68
C ALA A 21 15.79 3.91 -7.83
N ASP A 22 15.00 4.94 -7.53
CA ASP A 22 14.30 5.73 -8.53
C ASP A 22 15.28 6.42 -9.48
N TYR A 23 16.29 7.11 -8.94
CA TYR A 23 17.24 7.91 -9.70
C TYR A 23 18.04 7.07 -10.71
N TYR A 24 18.52 5.90 -10.29
CA TYR A 24 19.37 5.04 -11.13
C TYR A 24 18.59 4.04 -11.98
N LEU A 25 17.45 3.53 -11.51
CA LEU A 25 16.74 2.42 -12.18
C LEU A 25 15.51 2.87 -12.99
N ILE A 26 14.84 3.96 -12.61
CA ILE A 26 13.53 4.32 -13.20
C ILE A 26 13.54 5.72 -13.85
N ALA A 27 13.80 6.77 -13.07
CA ALA A 27 13.66 8.17 -13.47
C ALA A 27 14.80 8.72 -14.35
N LYS A 28 15.76 7.87 -14.74
CA LYS A 28 16.90 8.21 -15.62
C LYS A 28 17.64 9.48 -15.16
N ARG A 29 18.05 9.52 -13.89
CA ARG A 29 18.81 10.62 -13.27
C ARG A 29 18.08 11.95 -13.15
N LYS A 30 16.76 11.91 -12.91
CA LYS A 30 15.97 13.09 -12.55
C LYS A 30 15.43 12.93 -11.14
N VAL A 31 15.74 13.88 -10.26
CA VAL A 31 15.15 13.94 -8.92
C VAL A 31 13.90 14.82 -8.99
N GLY A 32 12.81 14.37 -8.37
CA GLY A 32 11.61 15.15 -8.17
C GLY A 32 11.14 15.03 -6.73
N PHE A 33 10.33 15.97 -6.25
CA PHE A 33 9.79 15.86 -4.90
C PHE A 33 8.62 14.85 -4.86
N LYS A 34 8.95 13.57 -4.65
CA LYS A 34 7.99 12.46 -4.55
C LYS A 34 8.26 11.57 -3.31
N PRO A 35 8.20 12.12 -2.08
CA PRO A 35 8.58 11.38 -0.87
C PRO A 35 7.79 10.09 -0.64
N ALA A 36 6.50 10.05 -1.00
CA ALA A 36 5.69 8.85 -0.93
C ALA A 36 6.15 7.75 -1.91
N VAL A 37 6.49 8.13 -3.14
CA VAL A 37 7.09 7.20 -4.12
C VAL A 37 8.41 6.66 -3.58
N TYR A 38 9.28 7.53 -3.07
CA TYR A 38 10.57 7.13 -2.50
C TYR A 38 10.42 6.22 -1.28
N PHE A 39 9.54 6.54 -0.34
CA PHE A 39 9.26 5.66 0.78
C PHE A 39 8.77 4.27 0.32
N GLY A 40 7.76 4.21 -0.55
CA GLY A 40 7.22 2.94 -1.04
C GLY A 40 8.24 2.11 -1.83
N LEU A 41 9.07 2.75 -2.65
CA LEU A 41 10.18 2.08 -3.34
C LEU A 41 11.20 1.52 -2.35
N GLY A 42 11.63 2.32 -1.36
CA GLY A 42 12.63 1.89 -0.40
C GLY A 42 12.16 0.72 0.46
N VAL A 43 10.92 0.78 0.94
CA VAL A 43 10.29 -0.36 1.65
C VAL A 43 10.30 -1.59 0.75
N GLY A 44 9.82 -1.47 -0.50
CA GLY A 44 9.79 -2.58 -1.44
C GLY A 44 11.17 -3.20 -1.72
N VAL A 45 12.21 -2.36 -1.89
CA VAL A 45 13.59 -2.84 -2.11
C VAL A 45 14.11 -3.59 -0.89
N ILE A 46 13.95 -3.04 0.32
CA ILE A 46 14.35 -3.73 1.56
C ILE A 46 13.62 -5.07 1.70
N THR A 47 12.31 -5.10 1.42
CA THR A 47 11.52 -6.34 1.45
C THR A 47 12.07 -7.39 0.50
N ILE A 48 12.26 -7.05 -0.78
CA ILE A 48 12.74 -8.00 -1.79
C ILE A 48 14.15 -8.49 -1.44
N LEU A 49 15.04 -7.60 -1.01
CA LEU A 49 16.41 -7.97 -0.61
C LEU A 49 16.42 -8.86 0.62
N ASN A 50 15.58 -8.59 1.63
CA ASN A 50 15.51 -9.40 2.84
C ASN A 50 14.88 -10.78 2.57
N MET A 51 13.85 -10.84 1.72
CA MET A 51 13.28 -12.09 1.22
C MET A 51 14.33 -12.93 0.47
N PHE A 52 15.09 -12.31 -0.42
CA PHE A 52 16.17 -13.00 -1.14
C PHE A 52 17.28 -13.47 -0.19
N ALA A 53 17.77 -12.60 0.71
CA ALA A 53 18.79 -12.94 1.70
C ALA A 53 18.35 -14.13 2.58
N SER A 54 17.07 -14.16 2.97
CA SER A 54 16.51 -15.26 3.76
C SER A 54 16.46 -16.59 3.00
N MET A 55 16.14 -16.59 1.70
CA MET A 55 16.18 -17.80 0.86
C MET A 55 17.60 -18.40 0.76
N VAL A 56 18.63 -17.56 0.81
CA VAL A 56 20.03 -17.99 0.86
C VAL A 56 20.59 -18.06 2.28
N SER A 57 19.71 -18.01 3.29
CA SER A 57 20.04 -18.17 4.72
C SER A 57 21.00 -17.12 5.30
N ILE A 58 21.14 -15.94 4.69
CA ILE A 58 21.97 -14.84 5.20
C ILE A 58 21.21 -14.09 6.30
N PRO A 59 21.69 -14.09 7.57
CA PRO A 59 21.09 -13.31 8.63
C PRO A 59 21.41 -11.82 8.47
N LEU A 60 20.46 -10.98 8.84
CA LEU A 60 20.57 -9.53 8.82
C LEU A 60 20.44 -9.04 10.27
N ASP A 61 21.57 -8.78 10.90
CA ASP A 61 21.65 -8.22 12.26
C ASP A 61 21.64 -6.68 12.24
N ASN A 62 21.78 -6.07 13.42
CA ASN A 62 21.76 -4.61 13.56
C ASN A 62 22.94 -3.97 12.81
N TYR A 63 24.14 -4.57 12.88
CA TYR A 63 25.33 -4.05 12.20
C TYR A 63 25.19 -4.10 10.67
N ALA A 64 24.63 -5.18 10.12
CA ALA A 64 24.32 -5.31 8.70
C ALA A 64 23.29 -4.26 8.27
N ALA A 65 22.24 -4.00 9.07
CA ALA A 65 21.27 -2.95 8.78
C ALA A 65 21.92 -1.56 8.72
N PHE A 66 22.79 -1.23 9.68
CA PHE A 66 23.56 0.03 9.65
C PHE A 66 24.54 0.08 8.47
N ALA A 67 25.21 -1.02 8.13
CA ALA A 67 26.10 -1.09 6.98
C ALA A 67 25.33 -0.85 5.66
N VAL A 68 24.15 -1.44 5.50
CA VAL A 68 23.26 -1.17 4.36
C VAL A 68 22.84 0.30 4.34
N PHE A 69 22.46 0.87 5.47
CA PHE A 69 22.13 2.29 5.57
C PHE A 69 23.27 3.19 5.10
N PHE A 70 24.49 2.97 5.60
CA PHE A 70 25.67 3.73 5.17
C PHE A 70 26.01 3.50 3.71
N ALA A 71 25.87 2.28 3.19
CA ALA A 71 26.10 1.97 1.78
C ALA A 71 25.15 2.78 0.87
N VAL A 72 23.89 2.94 1.28
CA VAL A 72 22.89 3.74 0.57
C VAL A 72 23.18 5.25 0.66
N CYS A 73 24.02 5.69 1.61
CA CYS A 73 24.53 7.08 1.67
C CYS A 73 25.63 7.37 0.65
N LEU A 74 26.39 6.35 0.21
CA LEU A 74 27.54 6.54 -0.66
C LEU A 74 27.22 7.27 -1.98
N PRO A 75 26.09 7.00 -2.67
CA PRO A 75 25.73 7.75 -3.88
C PRO A 75 25.63 9.27 -3.66
N PHE A 76 25.19 9.72 -2.47
CA PHE A 76 25.09 11.16 -2.18
C PHE A 76 26.46 11.81 -1.93
N VAL A 77 27.47 11.00 -1.56
CA VAL A 77 28.85 11.47 -1.38
C VAL A 77 29.59 11.53 -2.72
N PHE A 78 29.42 10.51 -3.55
CA PHE A 78 30.19 10.36 -4.79
C PHE A 78 29.51 10.96 -6.03
N ASP A 79 28.18 10.99 -6.09
CA ASP A 79 27.43 11.60 -7.19
C ASP A 79 27.00 13.03 -6.81
N ARG A 80 27.87 14.00 -7.12
CA ARG A 80 27.62 15.43 -6.86
C ARG A 80 26.34 15.94 -7.52
N ARG A 81 25.93 15.33 -8.64
CA ARG A 81 24.70 15.74 -9.35
C ARG A 81 23.48 15.28 -8.55
N LEU A 82 23.45 14.02 -8.12
CA LEU A 82 22.40 13.50 -7.25
C LEU A 82 22.25 14.37 -5.99
N ALA A 83 23.37 14.67 -5.31
CA ALA A 83 23.37 15.50 -4.12
C ALA A 83 22.78 16.90 -4.41
N LYS A 84 23.28 17.58 -5.44
CA LYS A 84 22.81 18.92 -5.82
C LYS A 84 21.32 18.93 -6.18
N ASP A 85 20.87 17.98 -6.99
CA ASP A 85 19.46 17.89 -7.41
C ASP A 85 18.55 17.61 -6.21
N CYS A 86 18.99 16.77 -5.26
CA CYS A 86 18.28 16.49 -4.01
C CYS A 86 18.20 17.74 -3.11
N PHE A 87 19.31 18.44 -2.87
CA PHE A 87 19.31 19.67 -2.07
C PHE A 87 18.43 20.76 -2.68
N SER A 88 18.45 20.91 -4.00
CA SER A 88 17.56 21.85 -4.71
C SER A 88 16.09 21.49 -4.49
N ALA A 89 15.73 20.22 -4.65
CA ALA A 89 14.35 19.76 -4.47
C ALA A 89 13.84 19.98 -3.03
N VAL A 90 14.70 19.75 -2.03
CA VAL A 90 14.37 20.02 -0.62
C VAL A 90 14.21 21.52 -0.37
N ALA A 91 15.12 22.36 -0.88
CA ALA A 91 15.04 23.80 -0.73
C ALA A 91 13.76 24.39 -1.35
N ASP A 92 13.39 23.95 -2.55
CA ASP A 92 12.15 24.36 -3.23
C ASP A 92 10.91 23.99 -2.40
N TRP A 93 10.92 22.82 -1.77
CA TRP A 93 9.81 22.37 -0.93
C TRP A 93 9.69 23.16 0.37
N VAL A 94 10.81 23.39 1.07
CA VAL A 94 10.84 24.23 2.28
C VAL A 94 10.31 25.64 1.96
N ALA A 95 10.73 26.21 0.82
CA ALA A 95 10.21 27.50 0.35
C ALA A 95 8.71 27.45 0.06
N ALA A 96 8.20 26.36 -0.55
CA ALA A 96 6.78 26.19 -0.84
C ALA A 96 5.91 26.08 0.43
N ILE A 97 6.39 25.38 1.45
CA ILE A 97 5.74 25.33 2.78
C ILE A 97 5.68 26.73 3.39
N GLY A 98 6.80 27.45 3.34
CA GLY A 98 6.90 28.81 3.92
C GLY A 98 5.92 29.82 3.33
N LYS A 99 5.43 29.59 2.10
CA LYS A 99 4.49 30.48 1.41
C LYS A 99 3.05 30.40 1.94
N ASN A 100 2.63 29.30 2.55
CA ASN A 100 1.24 29.13 2.99
C ASN A 100 1.14 28.69 4.46
N ARG A 101 1.65 29.56 5.35
CA ARG A 101 1.80 29.30 6.79
C ARG A 101 0.51 28.86 7.48
N LEU A 102 -0.65 29.37 7.07
CA LEU A 102 -1.94 29.01 7.67
C LEU A 102 -2.36 27.59 7.32
N LEU A 103 -2.27 27.18 6.05
CA LEU A 103 -2.54 25.80 5.65
C LEU A 103 -1.51 24.83 6.25
N THR A 104 -0.24 25.23 6.31
CA THR A 104 0.80 24.45 6.98
C THR A 104 0.50 24.28 8.47
N GLY A 105 0.15 25.36 9.17
CA GLY A 105 -0.21 25.31 10.58
C GLY A 105 -1.43 24.42 10.84
N ALA A 106 -2.47 24.52 10.00
CA ALA A 106 -3.64 23.64 10.09
C ALA A 106 -3.29 22.16 9.83
N PHE A 107 -2.43 21.89 8.85
CA PHE A 107 -1.96 20.53 8.57
C PHE A 107 -1.11 19.98 9.73
N LEU A 108 -0.22 20.78 10.31
CA LEU A 108 0.58 20.38 11.47
C LEU A 108 -0.28 20.12 12.71
N ALA A 109 -1.30 20.95 12.95
CA ALA A 109 -2.27 20.72 14.02
C ALA A 109 -3.06 19.42 13.79
N PHE A 110 -3.48 19.16 12.55
CA PHE A 110 -4.14 17.91 12.19
C PHE A 110 -3.23 16.68 12.40
N VAL A 111 -1.97 16.74 11.99
CA VAL A 111 -1.00 15.66 12.25
C VAL A 111 -0.77 15.49 13.76
N ALA A 112 -0.69 16.58 14.53
CA ALA A 112 -0.55 16.50 15.98
C ALA A 112 -1.73 15.80 16.64
N VAL A 113 -2.97 16.07 16.20
CA VAL A 113 -4.17 15.35 16.66
C VAL A 113 -4.04 13.86 16.39
N ILE A 114 -3.67 13.47 15.17
CA ILE A 114 -3.48 12.06 14.80
C ILE A 114 -2.42 11.41 15.70
N VAL A 115 -1.27 12.04 15.90
CA VAL A 115 -0.20 11.55 16.78
C VAL A 115 -0.72 11.35 18.21
N ILE A 116 -1.45 12.32 18.77
CA ILE A 116 -1.99 12.22 20.14
C ILE A 116 -2.92 11.00 20.26
N TYR A 117 -3.79 10.80 19.27
CA TYR A 117 -4.71 9.67 19.28
C TYR A 117 -3.99 8.33 19.12
N THR A 118 -3.09 8.21 18.14
CA THR A 118 -2.36 6.96 17.87
C THR A 118 -1.52 6.51 19.06
N PHE A 119 -0.78 7.43 19.67
CA PHE A 119 0.10 7.10 20.81
C PHE A 119 -0.61 7.21 22.16
N GLY A 120 -1.90 7.56 22.16
CA GLY A 120 -2.74 7.56 23.36
C GLY A 120 -3.18 6.16 23.80
N HIS A 121 -2.93 5.15 22.97
CA HIS A 121 -3.24 3.76 23.24
C HIS A 121 -2.12 2.84 22.75
N VAL A 122 -2.04 1.67 23.38
CA VAL A 122 -1.24 0.56 22.87
C VAL A 122 -2.08 -0.17 21.82
N PRO A 123 -1.51 -0.66 20.70
CA PRO A 123 -2.23 -1.55 19.80
C PRO A 123 -2.77 -2.74 20.60
N TRP A 124 -3.87 -3.36 20.17
CA TRP A 124 -4.28 -4.70 20.67
C TRP A 124 -5.07 -5.42 19.57
N GLY A 125 -5.46 -6.67 19.84
CA GLY A 125 -6.24 -7.46 18.91
C GLY A 125 -5.42 -8.51 18.16
N ASP A 126 -6.13 -9.59 17.82
CA ASP A 126 -5.58 -10.83 17.25
C ASP A 126 -4.76 -10.57 15.97
N ASP A 127 -5.35 -9.84 15.01
CA ASP A 127 -4.68 -9.54 13.73
C ASP A 127 -3.39 -8.71 13.92
N ALA A 128 -3.35 -7.78 14.87
CA ALA A 128 -2.16 -6.97 15.12
C ALA A 128 -1.05 -7.74 15.86
N TYR A 129 -1.38 -8.36 17.01
CA TYR A 129 -0.38 -9.00 17.87
C TYR A 129 -0.02 -10.40 17.43
N GLU A 130 -1.02 -11.26 17.31
CA GLU A 130 -0.81 -12.69 17.11
C GLU A 130 -0.27 -12.95 15.71
N ARG A 131 -0.52 -12.04 14.77
CA ARG A 131 -0.17 -12.20 13.35
C ARG A 131 0.93 -11.25 12.86
N TRP A 132 0.67 -9.94 12.76
CA TRP A 132 1.60 -9.03 12.09
C TRP A 132 2.83 -8.67 12.94
N LEU A 133 2.64 -8.27 14.20
CA LEU A 133 3.72 -7.87 15.10
C LEU A 133 4.52 -9.08 15.60
N ALA A 134 3.87 -10.23 15.82
CA ALA A 134 4.56 -11.49 16.12
C ALA A 134 5.56 -11.86 15.01
N LYS A 135 5.14 -11.87 13.74
CA LYS A 135 6.04 -12.11 12.59
C LYS A 135 7.18 -11.09 12.54
N ALA A 136 6.88 -9.81 12.75
CA ALA A 136 7.91 -8.76 12.74
C ALA A 136 8.96 -8.97 13.84
N GLY A 137 8.53 -9.33 15.04
CA GLY A 137 9.41 -9.67 16.16
C GLY A 137 10.26 -10.90 15.87
N ALA A 138 9.67 -11.95 15.30
CA ALA A 138 10.39 -13.15 14.91
C ALA A 138 11.47 -12.86 13.85
N PHE A 139 11.15 -12.09 12.81
CA PHE A 139 12.13 -11.72 11.76
C PHE A 139 13.27 -10.85 12.30
N TYR A 140 13.00 -10.07 13.34
CA TYR A 140 14.02 -9.29 14.05
C TYR A 140 14.94 -10.21 14.86
N LEU A 141 14.36 -11.08 15.69
CA LEU A 141 15.11 -11.99 16.57
C LEU A 141 15.94 -13.03 15.79
N ASP A 142 15.35 -13.63 14.76
CA ASP A 142 16.04 -14.59 13.88
C ASP A 142 17.05 -13.91 12.94
N GLY A 143 16.92 -12.59 12.76
CA GLY A 143 17.67 -11.81 11.76
C GLY A 143 17.29 -12.13 10.31
N ARG A 144 16.42 -13.12 10.06
CA ARG A 144 15.99 -13.59 8.74
C ARG A 144 14.60 -14.23 8.82
N MET A 145 13.99 -14.51 7.67
CA MET A 145 12.82 -15.39 7.60
C MET A 145 13.28 -16.85 7.62
N THR A 146 12.77 -17.61 8.59
CA THR A 146 12.87 -19.07 8.68
C THR A 146 11.49 -19.69 8.51
N SER A 147 11.40 -20.97 8.13
CA SER A 147 10.10 -21.67 8.10
C SER A 147 9.40 -21.53 9.45
N TYR A 148 10.11 -21.74 10.56
CA TYR A 148 9.55 -21.55 11.91
C TYR A 148 8.94 -20.15 12.12
N SER A 149 9.67 -19.08 11.76
CA SER A 149 9.18 -17.70 11.88
C SER A 149 7.95 -17.39 11.01
N LEU A 150 7.76 -18.13 9.91
CA LEU A 150 6.63 -17.95 9.00
C LEU A 150 5.37 -18.67 9.50
N TYR A 151 5.52 -19.83 10.14
CA TYR A 151 4.44 -20.61 10.73
C TYR A 151 4.09 -20.21 12.19
N LEU A 152 4.79 -19.23 12.75
CA LEU A 152 4.57 -18.71 14.11
C LEU A 152 3.15 -18.16 14.32
N SER A 153 2.50 -17.70 13.26
CA SER A 153 1.12 -17.22 13.29
C SER A 153 0.35 -17.71 12.07
N GLU A 154 -0.84 -18.26 12.29
CA GLU A 154 -1.72 -18.58 11.17
C GLU A 154 -2.42 -17.32 10.62
N PRO A 155 -2.59 -17.22 9.29
CA PRO A 155 -2.05 -18.11 8.27
C PRO A 155 -0.57 -17.78 7.95
N ALA A 156 0.21 -18.82 7.69
CA ALA A 156 1.64 -18.68 7.37
C ALA A 156 1.89 -18.02 6.00
N ASP A 157 0.89 -17.98 5.11
CA ASP A 157 1.00 -17.54 3.71
C ASP A 157 0.80 -16.04 3.49
N ASP A 158 0.68 -15.27 4.57
CA ASP A 158 0.63 -13.82 4.49
C ASP A 158 1.91 -13.23 3.89
N PRO A 159 1.78 -12.20 3.06
CA PRO A 159 2.94 -11.49 2.53
C PRO A 159 3.71 -10.72 3.61
N ASN A 160 5.02 -10.57 3.40
CA ASN A 160 5.95 -10.15 4.46
C ASN A 160 6.41 -8.70 4.40
N LEU A 161 5.90 -7.88 3.48
CA LEU A 161 6.37 -6.51 3.34
C LEU A 161 6.19 -5.71 4.64
N TRP A 162 5.01 -5.78 5.26
CA TRP A 162 4.76 -5.07 6.53
C TRP A 162 5.63 -5.60 7.69
N PRO A 163 5.66 -6.91 8.01
CA PRO A 163 6.55 -7.43 9.04
C PRO A 163 8.03 -7.13 8.82
N ILE A 164 8.52 -7.17 7.58
CA ILE A 164 9.91 -6.81 7.27
C ILE A 164 10.16 -5.32 7.48
N THR A 165 9.20 -4.45 7.15
CA THR A 165 9.32 -3.00 7.39
C THR A 165 9.45 -2.71 8.89
N VAL A 166 8.62 -3.38 9.70
CA VAL A 166 8.64 -3.24 11.17
C VAL A 166 9.91 -3.86 11.75
N SER A 167 10.36 -5.04 11.29
CA SER A 167 11.61 -5.63 11.77
C SER A 167 12.83 -4.78 11.40
N TRP A 168 12.81 -4.10 10.25
CA TRP A 168 13.85 -3.14 9.86
C TRP A 168 13.92 -1.97 10.85
N LEU A 169 12.78 -1.46 11.30
CA LEU A 169 12.71 -0.43 12.33
C LEU A 169 13.31 -0.92 13.66
N TYR A 170 12.97 -2.13 14.09
CA TYR A 170 13.54 -2.74 15.30
C TYR A 170 15.06 -2.85 15.24
N ARG A 171 15.66 -3.13 14.06
CA ARG A 171 17.12 -3.20 13.90
C ARG A 171 17.85 -1.88 14.16
N PHE A 172 17.23 -0.74 13.86
CA PHE A 172 17.82 0.58 14.15
C PHE A 172 17.71 0.95 15.62
N ILE A 173 16.64 0.50 16.27
CA ILE A 173 16.33 0.84 17.66
C ILE A 173 17.05 -0.11 18.62
N GLY A 174 17.21 -1.38 18.23
CA GLY A 174 17.86 -2.43 19.01
C GLY A 174 16.90 -3.27 19.85
N GLU A 175 15.60 -3.02 19.77
CA GLU A 175 14.57 -3.79 20.49
C GLU A 175 13.22 -3.80 19.74
N PRO A 176 12.41 -4.87 19.90
CA PRO A 176 11.04 -4.89 19.42
C PRO A 176 10.15 -4.01 20.31
N GLY A 177 9.19 -3.30 19.72
CA GLY A 177 8.26 -2.47 20.49
C GLY A 177 7.08 -1.96 19.67
N GLU A 178 5.88 -2.05 20.25
CA GLU A 178 4.62 -1.71 19.58
C GLU A 178 4.55 -0.23 19.20
N PHE A 179 5.08 0.64 20.06
CA PHE A 179 5.18 2.08 19.83
C PHE A 179 5.88 2.40 18.50
N TRP A 180 6.91 1.62 18.15
CA TRP A 180 7.66 1.84 16.92
C TRP A 180 6.84 1.50 15.68
N SER A 181 6.04 0.44 15.75
CA SER A 181 5.14 0.02 14.65
C SER A 181 4.08 1.10 14.34
N GLN A 182 3.55 1.76 15.38
CA GLN A 182 2.60 2.87 15.24
C GLN A 182 3.23 4.08 14.52
N THR A 183 4.53 4.32 14.71
CA THR A 183 5.22 5.42 14.00
C THR A 183 5.21 5.22 12.48
N LEU A 184 5.37 3.98 12.01
CA LEU A 184 5.25 3.66 10.58
C LEU A 184 3.83 3.90 10.06
N GLN A 185 2.81 3.58 10.85
CA GLN A 185 1.42 3.84 10.47
C GLN A 185 1.14 5.34 10.34
N VAL A 186 1.59 6.16 11.30
CA VAL A 186 1.50 7.63 11.20
C VAL A 186 2.25 8.15 9.98
N ALA A 187 3.47 7.68 9.75
CA ALA A 187 4.25 8.08 8.58
C ALA A 187 3.53 7.76 7.27
N VAL A 188 2.97 6.55 7.14
CA VAL A 188 2.23 6.14 5.94
C VAL A 188 0.92 6.90 5.78
N PHE A 189 0.18 7.15 6.85
CA PHE A 189 -1.01 8.00 6.83
C PHE A 189 -0.69 9.39 6.28
N VAL A 190 0.39 10.01 6.78
CA VAL A 190 0.85 11.32 6.33
C VAL A 190 1.27 11.26 4.85
N LEU A 191 1.99 10.22 4.43
CA LEU A 191 2.41 10.04 3.03
C LEU A 191 1.23 9.80 2.07
N ILE A 192 0.17 9.10 2.52
CA ILE A 192 -1.09 8.96 1.78
C ILE A 192 -1.68 10.34 1.48
N ILE A 193 -1.80 11.20 2.49
CA ILE A 193 -2.35 12.55 2.33
C ILE A 193 -1.46 13.39 1.41
N PHE A 194 -0.14 13.33 1.60
CA PHE A 194 0.81 14.06 0.77
C PHE A 194 0.74 13.62 -0.70
N GLU A 195 0.73 12.32 -0.98
CA GLU A 195 0.66 11.82 -2.34
C GLU A 195 -0.66 12.19 -3.00
N PHE A 196 -1.78 12.04 -2.28
CA PHE A 196 -3.08 12.46 -2.76
C PHE A 196 -3.09 13.96 -3.08
N ALA A 197 -2.65 14.80 -2.14
CA ALA A 197 -2.54 16.24 -2.31
C ALA A 197 -1.68 16.61 -3.51
N ARG A 198 -0.52 15.97 -3.67
CA ARG A 198 0.42 16.17 -4.78
C ARG A 198 -0.26 15.90 -6.12
N ARG A 199 -1.04 14.82 -6.22
CA ARG A 199 -1.75 14.39 -7.44
C ARG A 199 -2.95 15.28 -7.76
N VAL A 200 -3.64 15.83 -6.75
CA VAL A 200 -4.78 16.75 -6.96
C VAL A 200 -4.39 18.23 -7.06
N THR A 201 -3.10 18.56 -7.01
CA THR A 201 -2.63 19.97 -7.11
C THR A 201 -3.05 20.68 -8.40
N ILE A 202 -3.25 19.91 -9.46
CA ILE A 202 -3.73 20.37 -10.78
C ILE A 202 -5.21 20.79 -10.78
N LEU A 203 -5.97 20.49 -9.73
CA LEU A 203 -7.35 20.92 -9.58
C LEU A 203 -7.43 22.35 -9.05
N LYS A 204 -8.56 23.03 -9.34
CA LYS A 204 -8.87 24.35 -8.77
C LYS A 204 -8.86 24.28 -7.23
N SER A 205 -8.43 25.36 -6.56
CA SER A 205 -8.23 25.40 -5.10
C SER A 205 -9.41 24.88 -4.27
N GLY A 206 -10.64 25.29 -4.57
CA GLY A 206 -11.84 24.82 -3.87
C GLY A 206 -12.14 23.33 -4.08
N ILE A 207 -11.96 22.83 -5.31
CA ILE A 207 -12.16 21.41 -5.64
C ILE A 207 -11.07 20.56 -4.96
N LYS A 208 -9.82 21.04 -4.99
CA LYS A 208 -8.69 20.41 -4.29
C LYS A 208 -8.97 20.28 -2.80
N LEU A 209 -9.42 21.37 -2.15
CA LEU A 209 -9.73 21.37 -0.72
C LEU A 209 -10.88 20.39 -0.39
N PHE A 210 -11.92 20.35 -1.22
CA PHE A 210 -13.03 19.39 -1.08
C PHE A 210 -12.53 17.94 -1.04
N TRP A 211 -11.71 17.53 -2.01
CA TRP A 211 -11.17 16.16 -2.05
C TRP A 211 -10.24 15.84 -0.88
N LEU A 212 -9.42 16.82 -0.47
CA LEU A 212 -8.52 16.67 0.68
C LEU A 212 -9.29 16.52 1.99
N ILE A 213 -10.36 17.29 2.19
CA ILE A 213 -11.20 17.18 3.38
C ILE A 213 -11.90 15.82 3.41
N ILE A 214 -12.46 15.36 2.29
CA ILE A 214 -13.09 14.04 2.24
C ILE A 214 -12.09 12.93 2.58
N LEU A 215 -10.90 12.95 1.98
CA LEU A 215 -9.85 11.99 2.30
C LEU A 215 -9.48 12.06 3.79
N ALA A 216 -9.17 13.26 4.30
CA ALA A 216 -8.71 13.46 5.66
C ALA A 216 -9.77 13.12 6.71
N LEU A 217 -11.06 13.16 6.38
CA LEU A 217 -12.17 12.77 7.28
C LEU A 217 -12.71 11.37 6.99
N THR A 218 -11.97 10.57 6.22
CA THR A 218 -12.40 9.22 5.90
C THR A 218 -12.23 8.31 7.11
N PRO A 219 -13.30 7.67 7.63
CA PRO A 219 -13.23 6.80 8.81
C PRO A 219 -12.17 5.71 8.71
N MET A 220 -11.97 5.15 7.51
CA MET A 220 -10.90 4.19 7.21
C MET A 220 -9.53 4.61 7.74
N LEU A 221 -9.03 5.76 7.28
CA LEU A 221 -7.67 6.20 7.59
C LEU A 221 -7.51 6.50 9.08
N TRP A 222 -8.60 6.95 9.73
CA TRP A 222 -8.64 7.16 11.17
C TRP A 222 -8.65 5.83 11.92
N ASN A 223 -9.50 4.89 11.55
CA ASN A 223 -9.65 3.62 12.26
C ASN A 223 -8.32 2.87 12.33
N TYR A 224 -7.58 2.75 11.22
CA TYR A 224 -6.30 2.03 11.21
C TYR A 224 -5.15 2.73 11.96
N VAL A 225 -5.37 3.95 12.44
CA VAL A 225 -4.34 4.78 13.10
C VAL A 225 -4.74 5.18 14.52
N VAL A 226 -6.04 5.22 14.83
CA VAL A 226 -6.62 5.72 16.10
C VAL A 226 -7.37 4.64 16.87
N LEU A 227 -7.87 3.60 16.20
CA LEU A 227 -8.50 2.49 16.91
C LEU A 227 -7.42 1.45 17.24
N PRO A 228 -7.25 1.11 18.53
CA PRO A 228 -6.22 0.17 18.95
C PRO A 228 -6.28 -1.19 18.24
N GLU A 229 -7.49 -1.71 18.00
CA GLU A 229 -7.77 -3.02 17.41
C GLU A 229 -7.49 -3.12 15.90
N TYR A 230 -7.30 -1.97 15.24
CA TYR A 230 -6.95 -1.88 13.82
C TYR A 230 -5.53 -1.32 13.60
N SER A 231 -4.88 -0.82 14.65
CA SER A 231 -3.48 -0.39 14.59
C SER A 231 -2.52 -1.60 14.62
N GLY A 232 -1.33 -1.46 14.07
CA GLY A 232 -0.32 -2.54 13.96
C GLY A 232 -0.47 -3.52 12.79
N ASN A 233 -1.45 -3.36 11.90
CA ASN A 233 -1.67 -4.25 10.74
C ASN A 233 -1.19 -3.67 9.39
N ALA A 234 -1.24 -4.52 8.35
CA ALA A 234 -0.78 -4.20 7.00
C ALA A 234 -1.80 -3.44 6.12
N ASP A 235 -3.02 -3.18 6.60
CA ASP A 235 -4.10 -2.63 5.76
C ASP A 235 -3.83 -1.20 5.28
N LEU A 236 -3.27 -0.36 6.16
CA LEU A 236 -2.90 1.02 5.79
C LEU A 236 -1.79 1.03 4.72
N PHE A 237 -0.85 0.07 4.77
CA PHE A 237 0.18 -0.10 3.75
C PHE A 237 -0.42 -0.54 2.41
N LEU A 238 -1.43 -1.41 2.43
CA LEU A 238 -2.15 -1.80 1.22
C LEU A 238 -2.81 -0.58 0.56
N SER A 239 -3.48 0.27 1.33
CA SER A 239 -4.04 1.54 0.82
C SER A 239 -2.99 2.48 0.25
N PHE A 240 -1.85 2.59 0.92
CA PHE A 240 -0.74 3.41 0.47
C PHE A 240 -0.22 2.96 -0.91
N TYR A 241 0.02 1.66 -1.08
CA TYR A 241 0.43 1.13 -2.38
C TYR A 241 -0.66 1.25 -3.44
N PHE A 242 -1.94 1.11 -3.10
CA PHE A 242 -3.01 1.39 -4.05
C PHE A 242 -3.04 2.86 -4.48
N ILE A 243 -2.90 3.82 -3.57
CA ILE A 243 -2.82 5.25 -3.95
C ILE A 243 -1.65 5.49 -4.91
N LEU A 244 -0.48 4.94 -4.62
CA LEU A 244 0.70 5.05 -5.48
C LEU A 244 0.46 4.41 -6.85
N ALA A 245 -0.08 3.20 -6.87
CA ALA A 245 -0.31 2.42 -8.09
C ALA A 245 -1.38 3.06 -8.99
N PHE A 246 -2.53 3.40 -8.44
CA PHE A 246 -3.61 4.04 -9.19
C PHE A 246 -3.26 5.48 -9.58
N GLY A 247 -2.60 6.23 -8.70
CA GLY A 247 -2.09 7.56 -9.00
C GLY A 247 -1.09 7.55 -10.17
N ALA A 248 -0.19 6.57 -10.19
CA ALA A 248 0.74 6.36 -11.31
C ALA A 248 -0.01 5.94 -12.59
N LEU A 249 -0.96 5.00 -12.49
CA LEU A 249 -1.76 4.52 -13.62
C LEU A 249 -2.51 5.66 -14.32
N VAL A 250 -3.25 6.48 -13.58
CA VAL A 250 -4.02 7.60 -14.18
C VAL A 250 -3.13 8.73 -14.68
N SER A 251 -1.87 8.79 -14.23
CA SER A 251 -0.85 9.71 -14.72
C SER A 251 -0.05 9.16 -15.91
N GLY A 252 -0.31 7.93 -16.36
CA GLY A 252 0.42 7.27 -17.44
C GLY A 252 1.82 6.75 -17.05
N GLU A 253 2.15 6.75 -15.76
CA GLU A 253 3.41 6.26 -15.20
C GLU A 253 3.36 4.71 -15.04
N ILE A 254 3.16 3.98 -16.14
CA ILE A 254 2.78 2.54 -16.12
C ILE A 254 3.82 1.62 -15.43
N ILE A 255 5.11 1.95 -15.50
CA ILE A 255 6.16 1.19 -14.79
C ILE A 255 5.96 1.28 -13.27
N TYR A 256 5.71 2.49 -12.74
CA TYR A 256 5.42 2.67 -11.33
C TYR A 256 4.09 2.01 -10.93
N ALA A 257 3.07 2.06 -11.80
CA ALA A 257 1.81 1.39 -11.53
C ALA A 257 2.03 -0.13 -11.34
N ALA A 258 2.71 -0.80 -12.27
CA ALA A 258 3.00 -2.23 -12.17
C ALA A 258 3.86 -2.56 -10.94
N LEU A 259 4.87 -1.75 -10.65
CA LEU A 259 5.72 -1.90 -9.48
C LEU A 259 4.92 -1.82 -8.17
N PHE A 260 4.11 -0.77 -8.02
CA PHE A 260 3.34 -0.55 -6.79
C PHE A 260 2.18 -1.54 -6.63
N PHE A 261 1.56 -2.04 -7.71
CA PHE A 261 0.67 -3.20 -7.60
C PHE A 261 1.42 -4.47 -7.18
N GLY A 262 2.64 -4.68 -7.67
CA GLY A 262 3.52 -5.76 -7.21
C GLY A 262 3.84 -5.66 -5.71
N LEU A 263 4.19 -4.48 -5.22
CA LEU A 263 4.44 -4.23 -3.80
C LEU A 263 3.16 -4.34 -2.94
N ALA A 264 2.00 -3.99 -3.49
CA ALA A 264 0.71 -4.23 -2.85
C ALA A 264 0.48 -5.74 -2.62
N VAL A 265 0.84 -6.59 -3.60
CA VAL A 265 0.78 -8.06 -3.45
C VAL A 265 1.73 -8.57 -2.37
N LEU A 266 2.93 -7.99 -2.26
CA LEU A 266 3.87 -8.31 -1.18
C LEU A 266 3.43 -7.76 0.20
N THR A 267 2.41 -6.90 0.24
CA THR A 267 1.79 -6.40 1.47
C THR A 267 0.63 -7.29 1.91
N LYS A 268 -0.30 -7.60 1.00
CA LYS A 268 -1.40 -8.55 1.22
C LYS A 268 -1.76 -9.26 -0.08
N ASN A 269 -2.06 -10.57 0.01
CA ASN A 269 -2.47 -11.42 -1.13
C ASN A 269 -3.73 -10.88 -1.82
N ASP A 270 -4.54 -10.18 -1.04
CA ASP A 270 -5.60 -9.26 -1.39
C ASP A 270 -5.36 -8.47 -2.68
N ALA A 271 -4.16 -7.96 -2.95
CA ALA A 271 -3.88 -7.18 -4.17
C ALA A 271 -3.65 -8.00 -5.45
N ILE A 272 -3.62 -9.34 -5.38
CA ILE A 272 -3.34 -10.22 -6.53
C ILE A 272 -4.31 -9.97 -7.70
N PRO A 273 -5.64 -9.86 -7.49
CA PRO A 273 -6.57 -9.61 -8.58
C PRO A 273 -6.27 -8.29 -9.30
N ALA A 274 -5.88 -7.24 -8.56
CA ALA A 274 -5.53 -5.96 -9.15
C ALA A 274 -4.28 -6.05 -10.06
N LEU A 275 -3.22 -6.73 -9.59
CA LEU A 275 -2.01 -6.94 -10.39
C LEU A 275 -2.29 -7.81 -11.62
N ALA A 276 -3.02 -8.92 -11.46
CA ALA A 276 -3.39 -9.81 -12.55
C ALA A 276 -4.25 -9.09 -13.61
N THR A 277 -5.21 -8.27 -13.16
CA THR A 277 -6.03 -7.45 -14.06
C THR A 277 -5.16 -6.44 -14.81
N LEU A 278 -4.26 -5.74 -14.14
CA LEU A 278 -3.34 -4.83 -14.81
C LEU A 278 -2.53 -5.57 -15.88
N PHE A 279 -1.98 -6.75 -15.56
CA PHE A 279 -1.19 -7.56 -16.50
C PHE A 279 -1.97 -7.91 -17.78
N VAL A 280 -3.22 -8.37 -17.64
CA VAL A 280 -4.11 -8.67 -18.78
C VAL A 280 -4.43 -7.40 -19.59
N LEU A 281 -4.53 -6.25 -18.93
CA LEU A 281 -4.86 -4.98 -19.58
C LEU A 281 -3.65 -4.26 -20.19
N ILE A 282 -2.41 -4.56 -19.80
CA ILE A 282 -1.20 -3.92 -20.36
C ILE A 282 -1.11 -4.07 -21.88
N PRO A 283 -1.30 -5.26 -22.49
CA PRO A 283 -1.31 -5.41 -23.95
C PRO A 283 -2.34 -4.50 -24.60
N LEU A 284 -3.52 -4.38 -24.00
CA LEU A 284 -4.53 -3.44 -24.46
C LEU A 284 -3.95 -2.03 -24.35
N LEU A 285 -3.56 -1.56 -23.17
CA LEU A 285 -3.02 -0.21 -22.94
C LEU A 285 -1.89 0.19 -23.93
N ALA A 286 -1.07 -0.77 -24.36
CA ALA A 286 0.00 -0.59 -25.34
C ALA A 286 -0.49 -0.46 -26.80
N LEU A 287 -1.72 -0.86 -27.11
CA LEU A 287 -2.33 -0.64 -28.43
C LEU A 287 -2.31 0.86 -28.78
N ASN A 288 -1.84 1.16 -29.99
CA ASN A 288 -1.73 2.51 -30.55
C ASN A 288 -0.74 3.44 -29.82
N GLN A 289 0.12 2.91 -28.95
CA GLN A 289 1.22 3.69 -28.36
C GLN A 289 2.45 3.70 -29.26
N LYS A 290 3.05 4.89 -29.44
CA LYS A 290 4.25 5.09 -30.27
C LYS A 290 5.48 4.39 -29.69
N ASP A 291 5.63 4.39 -28.37
CA ASP A 291 6.67 3.65 -27.67
C ASP A 291 6.06 2.57 -26.76
N ARG A 292 6.32 1.30 -27.09
CA ARG A 292 5.82 0.15 -26.34
C ARG A 292 6.77 -0.30 -25.23
N LYS A 293 8.02 0.19 -25.19
CA LYS A 293 9.03 -0.24 -24.22
C LYS A 293 8.58 -0.09 -22.76
N PRO A 294 7.93 1.02 -22.34
CA PRO A 294 7.47 1.17 -20.96
C PRO A 294 6.40 0.14 -20.57
N PHE A 295 5.54 -0.25 -21.50
CA PHE A 295 4.49 -1.26 -21.27
C PHE A 295 5.08 -2.66 -21.17
N LEU A 296 6.04 -3.00 -22.03
CA LEU A 296 6.77 -4.27 -21.95
C LEU A 296 7.56 -4.36 -20.64
N ALA A 297 8.26 -3.30 -20.25
CA ALA A 297 8.98 -3.23 -18.98
C ALA A 297 8.03 -3.39 -17.78
N ALA A 298 6.86 -2.74 -17.81
CA ALA A 298 5.85 -2.88 -16.76
C ALA A 298 5.28 -4.31 -16.68
N ALA A 299 5.00 -4.94 -17.82
CA ALA A 299 4.54 -6.33 -17.86
C ALA A 299 5.60 -7.29 -17.30
N ALA A 300 6.86 -7.12 -17.73
CA ALA A 300 7.98 -7.93 -17.25
C ALA A 300 8.20 -7.74 -15.74
N LEU A 301 8.11 -6.49 -15.24
CA LEU A 301 8.27 -6.18 -13.82
C LEU A 301 7.15 -6.78 -12.96
N GLY A 302 5.90 -6.61 -13.38
CA GLY A 302 4.75 -7.20 -12.69
C GLY A 302 4.83 -8.73 -12.65
N LEU A 303 5.21 -9.35 -13.78
CA LEU A 303 5.40 -10.79 -13.87
C LEU A 303 6.58 -11.27 -13.01
N ALA A 304 7.70 -10.54 -12.99
CA ALA A 304 8.86 -10.88 -12.17
C ALA A 304 8.54 -10.86 -10.68
N ILE A 305 7.79 -9.84 -10.20
CA ILE A 305 7.37 -9.79 -8.79
C ILE A 305 6.40 -10.93 -8.47
N PHE A 306 5.47 -11.23 -9.38
CA PHE A 306 4.53 -12.34 -9.19
C PHE A 306 5.25 -13.70 -9.12
N ILE A 307 6.15 -13.97 -10.06
CA ILE A 307 6.98 -15.18 -10.08
C ILE A 307 7.86 -15.26 -8.83
N PHE A 308 8.50 -14.16 -8.46
CA PHE A 308 9.32 -14.10 -7.24
C PHE A 308 8.51 -14.48 -6.00
N ASN A 309 7.29 -13.93 -5.85
CA ASN A 309 6.42 -14.26 -4.73
C ASN A 309 6.03 -15.76 -4.73
N ILE A 310 5.74 -16.35 -5.90
CA ILE A 310 5.44 -17.79 -6.00
C ILE A 310 6.65 -18.63 -5.62
N ILE A 311 7.84 -18.36 -6.19
CA ILE A 311 9.07 -19.10 -5.89
C ILE A 311 9.37 -19.01 -4.40
N TRP A 312 9.22 -17.83 -3.81
CA TRP A 312 9.43 -17.62 -2.39
C TRP A 312 8.45 -18.45 -1.54
N LYS A 313 7.16 -18.47 -1.89
CA LYS A 313 6.16 -19.31 -1.20
C LYS A 313 6.48 -20.81 -1.33
N MET A 314 6.89 -21.26 -2.51
CA MET A 314 7.29 -22.65 -2.73
C MET A 314 8.54 -23.03 -1.95
N HIS A 315 9.51 -22.12 -1.81
CA HIS A 315 10.73 -22.37 -1.04
C HIS A 315 10.46 -22.64 0.45
N PHE A 316 9.42 -22.02 1.00
CA PHE A 316 9.03 -22.18 2.41
C PHE A 316 7.80 -23.09 2.61
N ASP A 317 7.38 -23.83 1.58
CA ASP A 317 6.20 -24.73 1.60
C ASP A 317 4.89 -24.06 2.07
N LEU A 318 4.73 -22.76 1.77
CA LEU A 318 3.57 -21.99 2.18
C LEU A 318 2.36 -22.30 1.30
N GLY A 319 1.44 -23.11 1.82
CA GLY A 319 0.16 -23.43 1.18
C GLY A 319 -0.80 -22.23 1.12
N ASN A 320 -1.83 -22.30 0.26
CA ASN A 320 -2.88 -21.27 0.21
C ASN A 320 -3.96 -21.57 1.25
N ARG A 321 -4.20 -20.62 2.17
CA ARG A 321 -5.18 -20.75 3.26
C ARG A 321 -6.62 -21.07 2.81
N PHE A 322 -6.99 -20.74 1.57
CA PHE A 322 -8.34 -20.96 1.05
C PHE A 322 -8.49 -22.21 0.16
N LEU A 323 -7.38 -22.89 -0.18
CA LEU A 323 -7.38 -24.02 -1.12
C LEU A 323 -6.96 -25.35 -0.47
N GLN A 324 -6.85 -25.42 0.85
CA GLN A 324 -6.56 -26.68 1.56
C GLN A 324 -7.73 -27.69 1.55
N ARG A 325 -8.83 -27.44 0.84
CA ARG A 325 -9.95 -28.38 0.67
C ARG A 325 -10.03 -28.93 -0.75
N ASP A 326 -10.45 -30.19 -0.85
CA ASP A 326 -10.80 -30.81 -2.11
C ASP A 326 -11.88 -29.97 -2.80
N ILE A 327 -11.64 -29.57 -4.05
CA ILE A 327 -12.58 -28.78 -4.86
C ILE A 327 -13.95 -29.49 -4.93
N GLY A 328 -13.96 -30.83 -4.83
CA GLY A 328 -15.18 -31.64 -4.73
C GLY A 328 -16.05 -31.34 -3.51
N GLU A 329 -15.46 -31.03 -2.34
CA GLU A 329 -16.22 -30.67 -1.13
C GLU A 329 -16.76 -29.25 -1.19
N VAL A 330 -16.03 -28.32 -1.81
CA VAL A 330 -16.48 -26.92 -2.03
C VAL A 330 -17.70 -26.89 -2.93
N LEU A 331 -17.72 -27.70 -3.99
CA LEU A 331 -18.86 -27.84 -4.90
C LEU A 331 -20.07 -28.54 -4.26
N ALA A 332 -19.87 -29.27 -3.17
CA ALA A 332 -20.94 -30.02 -2.46
C ALA A 332 -21.65 -29.20 -1.36
N GLN A 333 -21.14 -28.03 -0.97
CA GLN A 333 -21.71 -27.20 0.10
C GLN A 333 -22.95 -26.39 -0.36
N ARG A 334 -24.12 -27.05 -0.32
CA ARG A 334 -25.51 -26.50 -0.40
C ARG A 334 -25.91 -25.76 -1.70
N PRO A 335 -27.22 -25.76 -2.06
CA PRO A 335 -27.70 -25.11 -3.28
C PRO A 335 -27.44 -23.59 -3.24
N PHE A 336 -26.91 -23.07 -4.35
CA PHE A 336 -26.53 -21.67 -4.61
C PHE A 336 -27.43 -20.62 -3.91
N PHE A 337 -28.75 -20.80 -3.95
CA PHE A 337 -29.72 -19.84 -3.40
C PHE A 337 -29.75 -19.73 -1.87
N ALA A 338 -29.50 -20.81 -1.13
CA ALA A 338 -29.53 -20.78 0.34
C ALA A 338 -28.30 -20.07 0.91
N TYR A 339 -27.14 -20.27 0.27
CA TYR A 339 -25.89 -19.63 0.64
C TYR A 339 -25.93 -18.12 0.33
N GLN A 340 -26.39 -17.75 -0.88
CA GLN A 340 -26.59 -16.34 -1.26
C GLN A 340 -27.54 -15.59 -0.32
N LYS A 341 -28.55 -16.25 0.25
CA LYS A 341 -29.46 -15.62 1.22
C LYS A 341 -28.78 -15.33 2.56
N TYR A 342 -28.02 -16.29 3.11
CA TYR A 342 -27.28 -16.11 4.37
C TYR A 342 -26.19 -15.02 4.23
N ALA A 343 -25.48 -15.06 3.11
CA ALA A 343 -24.52 -14.05 2.68
C ALA A 343 -25.07 -12.64 2.64
N LEU A 344 -26.22 -12.49 1.98
CA LEU A 344 -26.85 -11.20 1.81
C LEU A 344 -27.34 -10.66 3.15
N MET A 345 -27.62 -11.53 4.13
CA MET A 345 -27.92 -11.13 5.51
C MET A 345 -26.66 -10.69 6.27
N ALA A 346 -25.55 -11.44 6.20
CA ALA A 346 -24.27 -11.06 6.82
C ALA A 346 -23.70 -9.77 6.22
N TYR A 347 -23.69 -9.69 4.88
CA TYR A 347 -23.30 -8.50 4.13
C TYR A 347 -24.21 -7.32 4.44
N ARG A 348 -25.53 -7.54 4.61
CA ARG A 348 -26.47 -6.49 5.01
C ARG A 348 -26.19 -5.97 6.42
N GLU A 349 -25.81 -6.81 7.38
CA GLU A 349 -25.48 -6.35 8.73
C GLU A 349 -24.18 -5.54 8.76
N GLU A 350 -23.14 -5.95 8.00
CA GLU A 350 -21.93 -5.14 7.82
C GLU A 350 -22.21 -3.83 7.04
N PHE A 351 -23.11 -3.87 6.05
CA PHE A 351 -23.56 -2.66 5.36
C PHE A 351 -24.42 -1.76 6.24
N ARG A 352 -25.20 -2.32 7.18
CA ARG A 352 -26.01 -1.55 8.15
C ARG A 352 -25.16 -0.73 9.10
N ASN A 353 -23.89 -1.10 9.28
CA ASN A 353 -22.88 -0.23 9.88
C ASN A 353 -22.45 0.91 8.93
N VAL A 354 -23.41 1.55 8.25
CA VAL A 354 -23.28 2.64 7.26
C VAL A 354 -22.39 3.78 7.76
N ALA A 355 -22.34 3.99 9.08
CA ALA A 355 -21.47 4.97 9.71
C ALA A 355 -19.96 4.77 9.38
N HIS A 356 -19.51 3.54 9.09
CA HIS A 356 -18.13 3.25 8.71
C HIS A 356 -17.77 3.64 7.26
N TRP A 357 -18.78 3.79 6.40
CA TRP A 357 -18.58 4.01 4.97
C TRP A 357 -18.30 5.51 4.71
N GLY A 358 -18.88 6.40 5.50
CA GLY A 358 -18.64 7.84 5.39
C GLY A 358 -19.16 8.46 4.08
N ALA A 359 -19.13 9.80 4.01
CA ALA A 359 -19.70 10.55 2.89
C ALA A 359 -18.95 10.34 1.56
N GLY A 360 -17.69 9.87 1.57
CA GLY A 360 -16.93 9.76 0.34
C GLY A 360 -17.34 8.62 -0.57
N TRP A 361 -17.93 7.52 -0.07
CA TRP A 361 -18.49 6.49 -0.95
C TRP A 361 -19.69 7.02 -1.76
N LEU A 362 -20.49 7.91 -1.16
CA LEU A 362 -21.57 8.62 -1.88
C LEU A 362 -20.99 9.53 -2.96
N VAL A 363 -19.88 10.21 -2.68
CA VAL A 363 -19.19 11.04 -3.67
C VAL A 363 -18.63 10.19 -4.81
N ILE A 364 -18.00 9.05 -4.52
CA ILE A 364 -17.49 8.11 -5.53
C ILE A 364 -18.64 7.63 -6.43
N PHE A 365 -19.75 7.19 -5.84
CA PHE A 365 -20.93 6.73 -6.56
C PHE A 365 -21.53 7.84 -7.44
N PHE A 366 -21.68 9.05 -6.89
CA PHE A 366 -22.18 10.20 -7.62
C PHE A 366 -21.30 10.53 -8.83
N VAL A 367 -19.97 10.52 -8.67
CA VAL A 367 -19.04 10.76 -9.78
C VAL A 367 -19.15 9.66 -10.83
N PHE A 368 -19.22 8.40 -10.41
CA PHE A 368 -19.35 7.27 -11.32
C PHE A 368 -20.61 7.41 -12.18
N VAL A 369 -21.77 7.67 -11.57
CA VAL A 369 -23.06 7.81 -12.27
C VAL A 369 -23.07 9.05 -13.17
N THR A 370 -22.69 10.21 -12.66
CA THR A 370 -22.80 11.48 -13.41
C THR A 370 -21.73 11.66 -14.48
N LYS A 371 -20.59 10.97 -14.37
CA LYS A 371 -19.46 11.07 -15.30
C LYS A 371 -19.15 9.76 -16.03
N PHE A 372 -20.07 8.80 -16.04
CA PHE A 372 -19.88 7.50 -16.68
C PHE A 372 -19.35 7.61 -18.13
N GLY A 373 -19.96 8.47 -18.95
CA GLY A 373 -19.51 8.68 -20.33
C GLY A 373 -18.09 9.27 -20.46
N THR A 374 -17.63 10.03 -19.45
CA THR A 374 -16.23 10.54 -19.41
C THR A 374 -15.27 9.44 -19.00
N ILE A 375 -15.67 8.61 -18.03
CA ILE A 375 -14.90 7.44 -17.57
C ILE A 375 -14.63 6.50 -18.75
N LEU A 376 -15.67 6.13 -19.51
CA LEU A 376 -15.53 5.25 -20.68
C LEU A 376 -14.59 5.81 -21.77
N LYS A 377 -14.55 7.14 -21.95
CA LYS A 377 -13.71 7.79 -22.98
C LYS A 377 -12.23 7.91 -22.58
N ASN A 378 -11.92 7.92 -21.28
CA ASN A 378 -10.54 7.99 -20.81
C ASN A 378 -10.03 6.59 -20.45
N ARG A 379 -9.23 6.01 -21.36
CA ARG A 379 -8.70 4.66 -21.22
C ARG A 379 -8.04 4.38 -19.87
N LEU A 380 -7.23 5.30 -19.34
CA LEU A 380 -6.51 5.07 -18.08
C LEU A 380 -7.46 5.06 -16.88
N ILE A 381 -8.42 5.98 -16.87
CA ILE A 381 -9.46 6.05 -15.83
C ILE A 381 -10.37 4.82 -15.93
N PHE A 382 -10.78 4.44 -17.14
CA PHE A 382 -11.56 3.24 -17.38
C PHE A 382 -10.82 1.99 -16.87
N THR A 383 -9.53 1.85 -17.18
CA THR A 383 -8.71 0.75 -16.67
C THR A 383 -8.65 0.76 -15.14
N ALA A 384 -8.51 1.93 -14.49
CA ALA A 384 -8.55 2.01 -13.04
C ALA A 384 -9.89 1.50 -12.46
N PHE A 385 -11.03 1.94 -13.01
CA PHE A 385 -12.34 1.44 -12.59
C PHE A 385 -12.55 -0.04 -12.87
N LEU A 386 -12.01 -0.56 -13.98
CA LEU A 386 -12.06 -1.98 -14.29
C LEU A 386 -11.26 -2.80 -13.28
N ILE A 387 -10.07 -2.34 -12.88
CA ILE A 387 -9.27 -2.96 -11.82
C ILE A 387 -10.04 -2.97 -10.50
N PHE A 388 -10.67 -1.85 -10.09
CA PHE A 388 -11.52 -1.84 -8.89
C PHE A 388 -12.68 -2.83 -9.01
N GLY A 389 -13.34 -2.90 -10.17
CA GLY A 389 -14.43 -3.84 -10.41
C GLY A 389 -14.00 -5.30 -10.27
N VAL A 390 -12.90 -5.69 -10.92
CA VAL A 390 -12.36 -7.06 -10.81
C VAL A 390 -11.89 -7.36 -9.38
N GLN A 391 -11.26 -6.40 -8.71
CA GLN A 391 -10.86 -6.53 -7.31
C GLN A 391 -12.05 -6.84 -6.40
N LEU A 392 -13.19 -6.15 -6.58
CA LEU A 392 -14.41 -6.41 -5.83
C LEU A 392 -15.04 -7.76 -6.17
N VAL A 393 -15.13 -8.10 -7.46
CA VAL A 393 -15.73 -9.37 -7.91
C VAL A 393 -14.90 -10.57 -7.47
N ALA A 394 -13.57 -10.49 -7.55
CA ALA A 394 -12.68 -11.57 -7.13
C ALA A 394 -12.86 -11.90 -5.64
N TYR A 395 -13.10 -10.89 -4.80
CA TYR A 395 -13.39 -11.10 -3.39
C TYR A 395 -14.76 -11.74 -3.14
N MET A 396 -15.78 -11.31 -3.89
CA MET A 396 -17.09 -11.97 -3.84
C MET A 396 -16.98 -13.44 -4.26
N ALA A 397 -16.07 -13.77 -5.20
CA ALA A 397 -15.81 -15.14 -5.62
C ALA A 397 -15.05 -15.97 -4.55
N VAL A 398 -14.03 -15.40 -3.90
CA VAL A 398 -13.34 -16.07 -2.77
C VAL A 398 -14.31 -16.32 -1.62
N TRP A 399 -15.20 -15.36 -1.34
CA TRP A 399 -16.26 -15.50 -0.36
C TRP A 399 -17.19 -16.67 -0.67
N TYR A 400 -17.53 -16.89 -1.93
CA TYR A 400 -18.34 -18.03 -2.36
C TYR A 400 -17.67 -19.40 -2.16
N LEU A 401 -16.33 -19.46 -2.25
CA LEU A 401 -15.57 -20.71 -2.16
C LEU A 401 -15.18 -21.09 -0.73
N ALA A 402 -15.34 -20.18 0.25
CA ALA A 402 -14.90 -20.38 1.62
C ALA A 402 -16.00 -20.99 2.53
N VAL A 403 -15.57 -21.69 3.57
CA VAL A 403 -16.44 -22.48 4.47
C VAL A 403 -17.46 -21.57 5.17
N PRO A 404 -18.73 -22.00 5.33
CA PRO A 404 -19.80 -21.23 5.97
C PRO A 404 -19.46 -20.62 7.34
N ASP A 405 -18.64 -21.30 8.14
CA ASP A 405 -18.27 -20.87 9.50
C ASP A 405 -17.30 -19.66 9.51
N HIS A 406 -16.73 -19.30 8.35
CA HIS A 406 -15.88 -18.10 8.17
C HIS A 406 -16.63 -16.91 7.58
N ALA A 407 -17.96 -16.95 7.47
CA ALA A 407 -18.74 -15.89 6.83
C ALA A 407 -18.49 -14.49 7.44
N THR A 408 -18.37 -14.40 8.77
CA THR A 408 -18.04 -13.15 9.49
C THR A 408 -16.62 -12.67 9.20
N GLU A 409 -15.66 -13.59 9.13
CA GLU A 409 -14.27 -13.27 8.79
C GLU A 409 -14.16 -12.74 7.36
N ILE A 410 -14.89 -13.33 6.43
CA ILE A 410 -14.87 -12.90 5.04
C ILE A 410 -15.61 -11.58 4.84
N ALA A 411 -16.74 -11.36 5.51
CA ALA A 411 -17.44 -10.07 5.49
C ALA A 411 -16.53 -8.96 6.03
N THR A 412 -15.79 -9.25 7.11
CA THR A 412 -14.73 -8.39 7.65
C THR A 412 -13.62 -8.16 6.63
N ASN A 413 -13.15 -9.18 5.91
CA ASN A 413 -12.12 -9.04 4.87
C ASN A 413 -12.60 -8.20 3.67
N ILE A 414 -13.85 -8.34 3.23
CA ILE A 414 -14.46 -7.50 2.18
C ILE A 414 -14.55 -6.05 2.65
N HIS A 415 -15.01 -5.83 3.89
CA HIS A 415 -15.06 -4.52 4.49
C HIS A 415 -13.68 -3.86 4.54
N ARG A 416 -12.67 -4.59 5.03
CA ARG A 416 -11.27 -4.13 5.09
C ARG A 416 -10.69 -3.84 3.70
N LEU A 417 -11.02 -4.62 2.67
CA LEU A 417 -10.60 -4.33 1.29
C LEU A 417 -11.23 -3.05 0.77
N LEU A 418 -12.54 -2.88 0.95
CA LEU A 418 -13.27 -1.69 0.49
C LEU A 418 -12.64 -0.44 1.11
N LEU A 419 -12.39 -0.49 2.41
CA LEU A 419 -11.59 0.49 3.12
C LEU A 419 -10.20 0.67 2.49
N GLY A 420 -9.50 -0.42 2.17
CA GLY A 420 -8.20 -0.45 1.51
C GLY A 420 -8.14 0.33 0.18
N ILE A 421 -9.10 0.11 -0.72
CA ILE A 421 -9.12 0.70 -2.07
C ILE A 421 -9.67 2.13 -2.08
N TYR A 422 -10.38 2.53 -1.03
CA TYR A 422 -11.15 3.77 -1.00
C TYR A 422 -10.31 5.03 -1.29
N PRO A 423 -9.13 5.26 -0.68
CA PRO A 423 -8.33 6.44 -0.96
C PRO A 423 -7.91 6.53 -2.44
N ALA A 424 -7.61 5.39 -3.06
CA ALA A 424 -7.28 5.31 -4.48
C ALA A 424 -8.52 5.56 -5.36
N MET A 425 -9.70 5.06 -4.97
CA MET A 425 -10.95 5.34 -5.68
C MET A 425 -11.31 6.82 -5.65
N LEU A 426 -11.20 7.48 -4.49
CA LEU A 426 -11.35 8.93 -4.38
C LEU A 426 -10.39 9.67 -5.31
N LEU A 427 -9.13 9.23 -5.37
CA LEU A 427 -8.12 9.84 -6.22
C LEU A 427 -8.55 9.72 -7.69
N VAL A 428 -8.88 8.52 -8.14
CA VAL A 428 -9.33 8.28 -9.52
C VAL A 428 -10.57 9.10 -9.86
N CYS A 429 -11.55 9.21 -8.95
CA CYS A 429 -12.70 10.10 -9.09
C CYS A 429 -12.30 11.57 -9.23
N ALA A 430 -11.33 12.06 -8.47
CA ALA A 430 -10.81 13.42 -8.60
C ALA A 430 -10.20 13.66 -9.99
N PHE A 431 -9.52 12.66 -10.57
CA PHE A 431 -8.96 12.72 -11.93
C PHE A 431 -10.02 12.77 -13.03
N VAL A 432 -11.26 12.31 -12.78
CA VAL A 432 -12.37 12.44 -13.75
C VAL A 432 -12.70 13.90 -14.04
N PHE A 433 -12.46 14.81 -13.08
CA PHE A 433 -12.71 16.25 -13.22
C PHE A 433 -11.59 16.99 -13.94
N LEU A 434 -10.50 16.31 -14.29
CA LEU A 434 -9.46 16.89 -15.13
C LEU A 434 -9.97 16.94 -16.56
N LYS A 435 -10.27 18.16 -17.02
CA LYS A 435 -10.51 18.40 -18.44
C LYS A 435 -9.24 17.98 -19.18
N LYS A 436 -9.36 17.04 -20.11
CA LYS A 436 -8.28 16.66 -21.02
C LYS A 436 -7.78 17.94 -21.71
N THR A 437 -6.60 18.43 -21.32
CA THR A 437 -5.74 19.13 -22.29
C THR A 437 -5.31 18.06 -23.26
N SER A 438 -6.08 17.89 -24.34
CA SER A 438 -5.67 17.01 -25.43
C SER A 438 -4.35 17.55 -25.97
N LYS A 439 -3.29 16.74 -25.87
CA LYS A 439 -2.27 16.62 -26.90
C LYS A 439 -1.96 15.15 -27.07
#